data_AF-A0A3C0G7L2-F1
#
_entry.id   AF-A0A3C0G7L2-F1
#
_cell.length_a   1.000
_cell.length_b   1.000
_cell.length_c   1.000
_cell.angle_alpha   90.00
_cell.angle_beta   90.00
_cell.angle_gamma   90.00
#
_symmetry.space_group_name_H-M   'P 1'
#
loop_
_entity.id
_entity.type
_entity.pdbx_description
1 polymer ?
#
loop_
_entity_poly.entity_id
_entity_poly.type
_entity_poly.pdbx_seq_one_letter_code
_entity_poly.pdbx_strand_id
1 'polypeptide(L)'
;MNLNDKYFELCYTERIHEFSKIDQYKKWTDGTARTKYKSLDDFYITELEINKEKLNQLRTDYKKFNELYSRYFNEQRKELFENPKPLLEWYATQKESCNYCGINQLELHRIVESRNGKLTLNQKRKRSKGTMEIEKLNPNKGYTFDNSVLSCPFCNNAKSNLISEDDWRKFFVPAMKNYFKSILSNGNR
;
A
#
# COMPACT_ATOMS: atom_id res chain seq x y z
N MET A 1 -3.68 -16.18 -22.56
CA MET A 1 -3.72 -15.34 -21.34
C MET A 1 -5.18 -14.98 -21.09
N ASN A 2 -5.69 -15.14 -19.87
CA ASN A 2 -7.12 -14.84 -19.60
C ASN A 2 -7.34 -13.32 -19.48
N LEU A 3 -8.60 -12.87 -19.45
CA LEU A 3 -8.94 -11.44 -19.37
C LEU A 3 -8.34 -10.74 -18.14
N ASN A 4 -8.37 -11.38 -16.98
CA ASN A 4 -7.83 -10.84 -15.73
C ASN A 4 -6.31 -10.71 -15.79
N ASP A 5 -5.62 -11.72 -16.32
CA ASP A 5 -4.16 -11.69 -16.51
C ASP A 5 -3.76 -10.53 -17.43
N LYS A 6 -4.47 -10.37 -18.57
CA LYS A 6 -4.18 -9.29 -19.53
C LYS A 6 -4.48 -7.91 -18.94
N TYR A 7 -5.60 -7.76 -18.23
CA TYR A 7 -5.90 -6.52 -17.51
C TYR A 7 -4.81 -6.20 -16.47
N PHE A 8 -4.38 -7.21 -15.71
CA PHE A 8 -3.34 -7.05 -14.70
C PHE A 8 -1.99 -6.66 -15.32
N GLU A 9 -1.59 -7.31 -16.42
CA GLU A 9 -0.38 -6.99 -17.18
C GLU A 9 -0.39 -5.51 -17.59
N LEU A 10 -1.43 -5.05 -18.28
CA LEU A 10 -1.52 -3.67 -18.78
C LEU A 10 -1.49 -2.65 -17.64
N CYS A 11 -2.21 -2.91 -16.53
CA CYS A 11 -2.33 -1.96 -15.43
C CYS A 11 -1.16 -1.96 -14.46
N TYR A 12 -0.56 -3.11 -14.16
CA TYR A 12 0.39 -3.24 -13.04
C TYR A 12 1.78 -3.70 -13.44
N THR A 13 1.91 -4.44 -14.55
CA THR A 13 3.23 -4.84 -15.09
C THR A 13 3.76 -3.76 -16.02
N GLU A 14 2.99 -3.43 -17.07
CA GLU A 14 3.32 -2.40 -18.05
C GLU A 14 3.00 -0.99 -17.56
N ARG A 15 2.16 -0.88 -16.51
CA ARG A 15 1.79 0.38 -15.83
C ARG A 15 1.27 1.44 -16.81
N ILE A 16 0.36 1.04 -17.69
CA ILE A 16 -0.20 1.89 -18.74
C ILE A 16 -1.22 2.86 -18.14
N HIS A 17 -0.74 3.99 -17.63
CA HIS A 17 -1.57 5.03 -17.01
C HIS A 17 -1.53 6.36 -17.78
N GLU A 18 -0.88 6.38 -18.94
CA GLU A 18 -0.72 7.54 -19.81
C GLU A 18 -0.47 7.08 -21.24
N PHE A 19 -0.75 7.95 -22.22
CA PHE A 19 -0.63 7.60 -23.64
C PHE A 19 0.79 7.23 -24.07
N SER A 20 1.82 7.87 -23.50
CA SER A 20 3.23 7.52 -23.74
C SER A 20 3.55 6.08 -23.37
N LYS A 21 2.89 5.53 -22.35
CA LYS A 21 3.05 4.12 -21.97
C LYS A 21 2.40 3.17 -22.98
N ILE A 22 1.33 3.59 -23.65
CA ILE A 22 0.75 2.85 -24.78
C ILE A 22 1.75 2.82 -25.94
N ASP A 23 2.36 3.96 -26.28
CA ASP A 23 3.36 4.03 -27.35
C ASP A 23 4.55 3.11 -27.05
N GLN A 24 5.06 3.12 -25.81
CA GLN A 24 6.14 2.22 -25.36
C GLN A 24 5.72 0.74 -25.47
N TYR A 25 4.55 0.38 -24.95
CA TYR A 25 4.01 -0.99 -25.00
C TYR A 25 3.83 -1.49 -26.45
N LYS A 26 3.30 -0.64 -27.33
CA LYS A 26 3.06 -0.96 -28.74
C LYS A 26 4.29 -0.78 -29.63
N LYS A 27 5.39 -0.26 -29.10
CA LYS A 27 6.61 0.12 -29.84
C LYS A 27 6.31 1.08 -30.98
N TRP A 28 5.45 2.07 -30.72
CA TRP A 28 5.12 3.14 -31.66
C TRP A 28 6.00 4.38 -31.43
N THR A 29 5.98 5.29 -32.40
CA THR A 29 6.54 6.63 -32.24
C THR A 29 5.72 7.44 -31.23
N ASP A 30 6.38 8.22 -30.38
CA ASP A 30 5.74 9.02 -29.34
C ASP A 30 4.60 9.91 -29.90
N GLY A 31 3.43 9.84 -29.25
CA GLY A 31 2.24 10.59 -29.63
C GLY A 31 1.28 9.82 -30.54
N THR A 32 1.67 8.66 -31.07
CA THR A 32 0.82 7.84 -31.95
C THR A 32 -0.45 7.37 -31.23
N ALA A 33 -0.36 6.99 -29.96
CA ALA A 33 -1.49 6.54 -29.18
C ALA A 33 -2.59 7.62 -29.06
N ARG A 34 -2.22 8.91 -29.01
CA ARG A 34 -3.17 10.03 -28.93
C ARG A 34 -3.96 10.25 -30.22
N THR A 35 -3.42 9.81 -31.36
CA THR A 35 -4.14 9.89 -32.65
C THR A 35 -5.09 8.72 -32.83
N LYS A 36 -4.81 7.58 -32.17
CA LYS A 36 -5.59 6.34 -32.30
C LYS A 36 -6.70 6.18 -31.26
N TYR A 37 -6.51 6.69 -30.05
CA TYR A 37 -7.46 6.50 -28.94
C TYR A 37 -7.88 7.84 -28.35
N LYS A 38 -9.18 8.02 -28.07
CA LYS A 38 -9.69 9.27 -27.48
C LYS A 38 -9.43 9.33 -25.97
N SER A 39 -9.29 8.18 -25.33
CA SER A 39 -9.05 8.05 -23.90
C SER A 39 -8.22 6.78 -23.59
N LEU A 40 -7.71 6.67 -22.36
CA LEU A 40 -7.12 5.41 -21.89
C LEU A 40 -8.18 4.29 -21.84
N ASP A 41 -9.43 4.63 -21.50
CA ASP A 41 -10.53 3.66 -21.48
C ASP A 41 -10.78 3.08 -22.87
N ASP A 42 -10.72 3.92 -23.91
CA ASP A 42 -10.84 3.47 -25.31
C ASP A 42 -9.73 2.48 -25.66
N PHE A 43 -8.50 2.73 -25.20
CA PHE A 43 -7.40 1.78 -25.34
C PHE A 43 -7.69 0.47 -24.61
N TYR A 44 -8.06 0.50 -23.33
CA TYR A 44 -8.34 -0.72 -22.56
C TYR A 44 -9.50 -1.54 -23.14
N ILE A 45 -10.59 -0.89 -23.55
CA ILE A 45 -11.75 -1.51 -24.20
C ILE A 45 -11.32 -2.23 -25.48
N THR A 46 -10.53 -1.54 -26.32
CA THR A 46 -10.03 -2.09 -27.59
C THR A 46 -9.05 -3.23 -27.35
N GLU A 47 -8.07 -3.03 -26.48
CA GLU A 47 -6.98 -3.98 -26.23
C GLU A 47 -7.48 -5.26 -25.55
N LEU A 48 -8.47 -5.15 -24.67
CA LEU A 48 -9.04 -6.29 -23.95
C LEU A 48 -10.22 -6.92 -24.68
N GLU A 49 -10.68 -6.32 -25.79
CA GLU A 49 -11.86 -6.76 -26.55
C GLU A 49 -13.12 -6.85 -25.66
N ILE A 50 -13.32 -5.84 -24.81
CA ILE A 50 -14.44 -5.77 -23.87
C ILE A 50 -15.27 -4.50 -24.06
N ASN A 51 -16.48 -4.47 -23.52
CA ASN A 51 -17.27 -3.24 -23.46
C ASN A 51 -16.96 -2.42 -22.19
N LYS A 52 -17.50 -1.20 -22.13
CA LYS A 52 -17.31 -0.27 -21.01
C LYS A 52 -17.80 -0.83 -19.66
N GLU A 53 -18.93 -1.55 -19.67
CA GLU A 53 -19.49 -2.16 -18.46
C GLU A 53 -18.53 -3.20 -17.87
N LYS A 54 -17.94 -4.05 -18.73
CA LYS A 54 -16.98 -5.05 -18.31
C LYS A 54 -15.66 -4.43 -17.82
N LEU A 55 -15.20 -3.33 -18.44
CA LEU A 55 -14.05 -2.57 -17.91
C LEU A 55 -14.33 -2.01 -16.51
N ASN A 56 -15.53 -1.46 -16.29
CA ASN A 56 -15.93 -0.97 -14.96
C ASN A 56 -16.03 -2.10 -13.93
N GLN A 57 -16.49 -3.29 -14.35
CA GLN A 57 -16.49 -4.46 -13.48
C GLN A 57 -15.07 -4.87 -13.10
N LEU A 58 -14.13 -4.96 -14.06
CA LEU A 58 -12.72 -5.24 -13.76
C LEU A 58 -12.13 -4.23 -12.77
N ARG A 59 -12.38 -2.93 -12.97
CA ARG A 59 -11.94 -1.89 -12.03
C ARG A 59 -12.53 -2.07 -10.62
N THR A 60 -13.78 -2.53 -10.54
CA THR A 60 -14.43 -2.84 -9.27
C THR A 60 -13.79 -4.05 -8.60
N ASP A 61 -13.54 -5.12 -9.35
CA ASP A 61 -12.93 -6.35 -8.86
C ASP A 61 -11.50 -6.10 -8.35
N TYR A 62 -10.75 -5.22 -9.02
CA TYR A 62 -9.38 -4.86 -8.64
C TYR A 62 -9.30 -3.68 -7.67
N LYS A 63 -10.42 -3.08 -7.24
CA LYS A 63 -10.43 -1.85 -6.44
C LYS A 63 -9.55 -1.94 -5.20
N LYS A 64 -9.70 -3.01 -4.40
CA LYS A 64 -8.92 -3.18 -3.16
C LYS A 64 -7.43 -3.40 -3.46
N PHE A 65 -7.11 -4.19 -4.48
CA PHE A 65 -5.72 -4.38 -4.90
C PHE A 65 -5.10 -3.05 -5.33
N ASN A 66 -5.81 -2.26 -6.13
CA ASN A 66 -5.35 -0.95 -6.59
C ASN A 66 -5.11 0.04 -5.44
N GLU A 67 -5.98 0.02 -4.42
CA GLU A 67 -5.79 0.80 -3.18
C GLU A 67 -4.50 0.41 -2.45
N LEU A 68 -4.22 -0.89 -2.31
CA LEU A 68 -2.99 -1.37 -1.68
C LEU A 68 -1.76 -1.06 -2.55
N TYR A 69 -1.84 -1.29 -3.86
CA TYR A 69 -0.76 -0.99 -4.82
C TYR A 69 -0.38 0.48 -4.73
N SER A 70 -1.36 1.39 -4.83
CA SER A 70 -1.14 2.84 -4.74
C SER A 70 -0.53 3.27 -3.41
N ARG A 71 -0.86 2.55 -2.32
CA ARG A 71 -0.42 2.88 -0.97
C ARG A 71 0.97 2.33 -0.64
N TYR A 72 1.31 1.16 -1.16
CA TYR A 72 2.42 0.36 -0.63
C TYR A 72 3.44 -0.08 -1.66
N PHE A 73 3.09 -0.12 -2.95
CA PHE A 73 4.00 -0.59 -3.98
C PHE A 73 5.25 0.27 -4.07
N ASN A 74 6.38 -0.41 -4.17
CA ASN A 74 7.65 0.10 -4.67
C ASN A 74 8.46 -1.10 -5.15
N GLU A 75 9.55 -0.85 -5.88
CA GLU A 75 10.36 -1.93 -6.47
C GLU A 75 10.90 -2.94 -5.44
N GLN A 76 11.20 -2.52 -4.21
CA GLN A 76 11.67 -3.46 -3.17
C GLN A 76 10.57 -4.40 -2.68
N ARG A 77 9.30 -4.03 -2.87
CA ARG A 77 8.11 -4.80 -2.47
C ARG A 77 7.46 -5.51 -3.65
N LYS A 78 8.07 -5.49 -4.84
CA LYS A 78 7.48 -6.00 -6.07
C LYS A 78 6.88 -7.40 -5.90
N GLU A 79 7.61 -8.31 -5.24
CA GLU A 79 7.18 -9.68 -4.94
C GLU A 79 5.78 -9.74 -4.29
N LEU A 80 5.51 -8.85 -3.33
CA LEU A 80 4.20 -8.79 -2.64
C LEU A 80 3.05 -8.40 -3.58
N PHE A 81 3.33 -7.76 -4.72
CA PHE A 81 2.33 -7.23 -5.65
C PHE A 81 2.29 -7.99 -6.98
N GLU A 82 3.02 -9.09 -7.14
CA GLU A 82 3.02 -9.90 -8.36
C GLU A 82 1.68 -10.58 -8.63
N ASN A 83 0.95 -10.92 -7.56
CA ASN A 83 -0.37 -11.53 -7.68
C ASN A 83 -1.35 -10.89 -6.69
N PRO A 84 -2.53 -10.43 -7.15
CA PRO A 84 -3.54 -9.83 -6.28
C PRO A 84 -4.02 -10.74 -5.15
N LYS A 85 -4.24 -12.03 -5.41
CA LYS A 85 -4.90 -12.91 -4.46
C LYS A 85 -4.05 -13.14 -3.19
N PRO A 86 -2.77 -13.58 -3.28
CA PRO A 86 -1.91 -13.72 -2.11
C PRO A 86 -1.75 -12.42 -1.32
N LEU A 87 -1.65 -11.26 -1.99
CA LEU A 87 -1.55 -9.98 -1.31
C LEU A 87 -2.81 -9.66 -0.50
N LEU A 88 -3.98 -9.85 -1.09
CA LEU A 88 -5.25 -9.55 -0.43
C LEU A 88 -5.49 -10.49 0.75
N GLU A 89 -5.19 -11.78 0.60
CA GLU A 89 -5.26 -12.77 1.67
C GLU A 89 -4.29 -12.43 2.80
N TRP A 90 -3.02 -12.16 2.48
CA TRP A 90 -2.02 -11.74 3.46
C TRP A 90 -2.47 -10.47 4.19
N TYR A 91 -2.88 -9.42 3.47
CA TYR A 91 -3.27 -8.15 4.08
C TYR A 91 -4.49 -8.32 5.01
N ALA A 92 -5.45 -9.18 4.66
CA ALA A 92 -6.59 -9.49 5.52
C ALA A 92 -6.16 -10.12 6.85
N THR A 93 -5.14 -10.99 6.84
CA THR A 93 -4.60 -11.60 8.08
C THR A 93 -3.98 -10.57 9.03
N GLN A 94 -3.52 -9.42 8.51
CA GLN A 94 -2.89 -8.35 9.30
C GLN A 94 -3.92 -7.52 10.08
N LYS A 95 -5.22 -7.66 9.79
CA LYS A 95 -6.34 -6.99 10.48
C LYS A 95 -6.20 -5.47 10.57
N GLU A 96 -5.55 -4.85 9.57
CA GLU A 96 -5.21 -3.42 9.54
C GLU A 96 -4.64 -2.89 10.87
N SER A 97 -3.82 -3.71 11.53
CA SER A 97 -3.32 -3.47 12.88
C SER A 97 -1.80 -3.62 12.95
N CYS A 98 -1.17 -2.87 13.85
CA CYS A 98 0.26 -2.96 14.06
C CYS A 98 0.63 -4.31 14.71
N ASN A 99 1.52 -5.06 14.08
CA ASN A 99 2.01 -6.36 14.56
C ASN A 99 2.78 -6.30 15.90
N TYR A 100 3.15 -5.09 16.35
CA TYR A 100 3.83 -4.88 17.63
C TYR A 100 2.89 -4.36 18.71
N CYS A 101 2.45 -3.11 18.59
CA CYS A 101 1.64 -2.47 19.62
C CYS A 101 0.14 -2.78 19.51
N GLY A 102 -0.33 -3.42 18.44
CA GLY A 102 -1.73 -3.80 18.26
C GLY A 102 -2.70 -2.66 17.96
N ILE A 103 -2.23 -1.41 17.85
CA ILE A 103 -3.10 -0.29 17.45
C ILE A 103 -3.64 -0.56 16.04
N ASN A 104 -4.92 -0.30 15.81
CA ASN A 104 -5.54 -0.43 14.49
C ASN A 104 -5.48 0.89 13.69
N GLN A 105 -5.80 0.81 12.40
CA GLN A 105 -5.74 1.96 11.48
C GLN A 105 -6.65 3.13 11.91
N LEU A 106 -7.81 2.84 12.50
CA LEU A 106 -8.75 3.86 13.00
C LEU A 106 -8.20 4.58 14.24
N GLU A 107 -7.67 3.84 15.20
CA GLU A 107 -7.03 4.40 16.40
C GLU A 107 -5.79 5.22 16.03
N LEU A 108 -4.99 4.76 15.06
CA LEU A 108 -3.85 5.51 14.56
C LEU A 108 -4.27 6.85 13.94
N HIS A 109 -5.38 6.89 13.18
CA HIS A 109 -5.94 8.15 12.67
C HIS A 109 -6.34 9.10 13.81
N ARG A 110 -6.99 8.60 14.87
CA ARG A 110 -7.36 9.42 16.04
C ARG A 110 -6.13 10.03 16.72
N ILE A 111 -5.04 9.26 16.88
CA ILE A 111 -3.78 9.78 17.43
C ILE A 111 -3.16 10.85 16.53
N VAL A 112 -3.24 10.68 15.21
CA VAL A 112 -2.72 11.66 14.26
C VAL A 112 -3.53 12.95 14.29
N GLU A 113 -4.85 12.84 14.34
CA GLU A 113 -5.78 13.95 14.48
C GLU A 113 -5.55 14.72 15.79
N SER A 114 -5.43 14.02 16.92
CA SER A 114 -5.14 14.63 18.23
C SER A 114 -3.78 15.35 18.27
N ARG A 115 -2.93 15.13 17.27
CA ARG A 115 -1.62 15.77 17.08
C ARG A 115 -1.59 16.74 15.90
N ASN A 116 -2.74 17.13 15.35
CA ASN A 116 -2.86 18.02 14.19
C ASN A 116 -2.00 17.55 13.00
N GLY A 117 -1.99 16.24 12.73
CA GLY A 117 -1.24 15.63 11.64
C GLY A 117 0.27 15.47 11.89
N LYS A 118 0.76 15.78 13.11
CA LYS A 118 2.20 15.79 13.44
C LYS A 118 2.59 14.50 14.16
N LEU A 119 3.23 13.60 13.44
CA LEU A 119 3.79 12.36 14.01
C LEU A 119 5.20 12.54 14.59
N THR A 120 5.89 13.64 14.26
CA THR A 120 7.24 13.94 14.74
C THR A 120 7.27 15.31 15.44
N LEU A 121 8.08 15.43 16.49
CA LEU A 121 8.19 16.66 17.29
C LEU A 121 8.83 17.82 16.51
N ASN A 122 9.66 17.51 15.51
CA ASN A 122 10.29 18.48 14.60
C ASN A 122 9.32 19.10 13.57
N GLN A 123 8.01 18.99 13.78
CA GLN A 123 6.94 19.59 12.95
C GLN A 123 6.89 19.10 11.49
N LYS A 124 7.72 18.12 11.10
CA LYS A 124 7.65 17.52 9.77
C LYS A 124 6.32 16.78 9.60
N ARG A 125 5.72 16.93 8.43
CA ARG A 125 4.46 16.24 8.05
C ARG A 125 4.69 14.86 7.43
N LYS A 126 5.88 14.28 7.60
CA LYS A 126 6.14 12.92 7.11
C LYS A 126 5.18 11.97 7.81
N ARG A 127 4.45 11.16 7.03
CA ARG A 127 3.42 10.22 7.50
C ARG A 127 2.20 10.90 8.14
N SER A 128 1.93 12.18 7.86
CA SER A 128 0.78 12.93 8.41
C SER A 128 -0.59 12.30 8.13
N LYS A 129 -0.68 11.33 7.21
CA LYS A 129 -1.89 10.54 6.93
C LYS A 129 -2.12 9.41 7.94
N GLY A 130 -1.15 9.08 8.79
CA GLY A 130 -1.30 8.02 9.78
C GLY A 130 -1.51 6.64 9.20
N THR A 131 -0.90 6.32 8.06
CA THR A 131 -1.10 5.03 7.38
C THR A 131 -0.19 3.96 7.99
N MET A 132 -0.71 2.75 8.21
CA MET A 132 0.12 1.57 8.54
C MET A 132 1.20 1.38 7.48
N GLU A 133 2.37 0.90 7.86
CA GLU A 133 3.52 0.66 6.98
C GLU A 133 3.78 -0.84 6.85
N ILE A 134 4.30 -1.29 5.71
CA ILE A 134 4.84 -2.65 5.58
C ILE A 134 6.29 -2.62 6.08
N GLU A 135 6.55 -3.33 7.18
CA GLU A 135 7.85 -3.44 7.83
C GLU A 135 8.43 -4.84 7.64
N LYS A 136 9.77 -4.93 7.55
CA LYS A 136 10.49 -6.20 7.54
C LYS A 136 10.73 -6.69 8.97
N LEU A 137 10.42 -7.96 9.25
CA LEU A 137 10.79 -8.60 10.51
C LEU A 137 12.31 -8.73 10.63
N ASN A 138 12.95 -9.31 9.60
CA ASN A 138 14.40 -9.35 9.47
C ASN A 138 14.87 -8.32 8.43
N PRO A 139 15.66 -7.29 8.83
CA PRO A 139 16.11 -6.24 7.92
C PRO A 139 17.09 -6.74 6.85
N ASN A 140 17.75 -7.88 7.04
CA ASN A 140 18.70 -8.45 6.09
C ASN A 140 18.02 -9.29 4.98
N LYS A 141 16.71 -9.54 5.08
CA LYS A 141 15.92 -10.24 4.06
C LYS A 141 15.11 -9.24 3.20
N GLY A 142 14.58 -9.72 2.08
CA GLY A 142 13.66 -8.97 1.21
C GLY A 142 12.26 -8.81 1.81
N TYR A 143 11.39 -8.08 1.11
CA TYR A 143 9.96 -8.04 1.44
C TYR A 143 9.26 -9.27 0.86
N THR A 144 9.01 -10.27 1.69
CA THR A 144 8.24 -11.48 1.35
C THR A 144 7.02 -11.57 2.28
N PHE A 145 6.04 -12.42 1.98
CA PHE A 145 4.88 -12.59 2.86
C PHE A 145 5.26 -13.06 4.28
N ASP A 146 6.31 -13.88 4.41
CA ASP A 146 6.80 -14.40 5.69
C ASP A 146 7.72 -13.43 6.44
N ASN A 147 8.34 -12.47 5.74
CA ASN A 147 9.25 -11.50 6.33
C ASN A 147 8.62 -10.10 6.46
N SER A 148 7.36 -9.93 6.09
CA SER A 148 6.68 -8.64 6.10
C SER A 148 5.48 -8.64 7.04
N VAL A 149 5.28 -7.52 7.75
CA VAL A 149 4.13 -7.29 8.63
C VAL A 149 3.63 -5.86 8.52
N LEU A 150 2.38 -5.61 8.92
CA LEU A 150 1.92 -4.23 9.15
C LEU A 150 2.49 -3.69 10.47
N SER A 151 2.98 -2.45 10.44
CA SER A 151 3.50 -1.73 11.58
C SER A 151 3.01 -0.29 11.57
N CYS A 152 2.64 0.25 12.73
CA CYS A 152 2.34 1.67 12.80
C CYS A 152 3.63 2.49 12.63
N PRO A 153 3.56 3.71 12.06
CA PRO A 153 4.70 4.61 11.94
C PRO A 153 5.54 4.77 13.21
N PHE A 154 4.92 4.75 14.38
CA PHE A 154 5.63 4.91 15.64
C PHE A 154 6.52 3.72 15.97
N CYS A 155 5.98 2.49 15.85
CA CYS A 155 6.76 1.29 16.13
C CYS A 155 7.89 1.12 15.13
N ASN A 156 7.60 1.27 13.83
CA ASN A 156 8.61 1.13 12.79
C ASN A 156 9.76 2.15 12.97
N ASN A 157 9.45 3.42 13.24
CA ASN A 157 10.50 4.43 13.46
C ASN A 157 11.29 4.21 14.76
N ALA A 158 10.63 3.81 15.84
CA ALA A 158 11.28 3.68 17.15
C ALA A 158 12.14 2.40 17.23
N LYS A 159 11.67 1.29 16.64
CA LYS A 159 12.45 0.06 16.52
C LYS A 159 13.66 0.27 15.61
N SER A 160 13.44 0.88 14.44
CA SER A 160 14.46 1.11 13.41
C SER A 160 15.21 -0.20 13.06
N ASN A 161 16.41 -0.09 12.50
CA ASN A 161 17.35 -1.20 12.37
C ASN A 161 18.24 -1.34 13.63
N LEU A 162 17.86 -0.71 14.75
CA LEU A 162 18.68 -0.63 15.96
C LEU A 162 18.29 -1.68 17.00
N ILE A 163 16.98 -1.90 17.17
CA ILE A 163 16.45 -2.75 18.24
C ILE A 163 15.98 -4.08 17.63
N SER A 164 16.39 -5.18 18.25
CA SER A 164 15.96 -6.53 17.87
C SER A 164 14.43 -6.65 18.00
N GLU A 165 13.84 -7.59 17.28
CA GLU A 165 12.39 -7.85 17.42
C GLU A 165 12.03 -8.25 18.86
N ASP A 166 12.84 -9.13 19.46
CA ASP A 166 12.62 -9.63 20.82
C ASP A 166 12.71 -8.52 21.86
N ASP A 167 13.73 -7.66 21.79
CA ASP A 167 13.88 -6.54 22.71
C ASP A 167 12.77 -5.50 22.52
N TRP A 168 12.38 -5.23 21.27
CA TRP A 168 11.28 -4.32 20.97
C TRP A 168 9.98 -4.81 21.61
N ARG A 169 9.65 -6.09 21.41
CA ARG A 169 8.45 -6.71 21.99
C ARG A 169 8.50 -6.76 23.52
N LYS A 170 9.65 -7.10 24.11
CA LYS A 170 9.81 -7.28 25.55
C LYS A 170 9.77 -5.96 26.31
N PHE A 171 10.55 -4.97 25.87
CA PHE A 171 10.79 -3.76 26.67
C PHE A 171 9.97 -2.56 26.20
N PHE A 172 9.73 -2.41 24.90
CA PHE A 172 9.19 -1.16 24.35
C PHE A 172 7.70 -1.24 24.00
N VAL A 173 7.22 -2.38 23.49
CA VAL A 173 5.81 -2.56 23.13
C VAL A 173 4.85 -2.29 24.31
N PRO A 174 5.10 -2.78 25.55
CA PRO A 174 4.23 -2.47 26.68
C PRO A 174 4.14 -0.96 26.97
N ALA A 175 5.29 -0.26 26.97
CA ALA A 175 5.35 1.18 27.17
C ALA A 175 4.63 1.95 26.05
N MET A 176 4.83 1.53 24.79
CA MET A 176 4.17 2.13 23.63
C MET A 176 2.64 1.97 23.70
N LYS A 177 2.15 0.80 24.10
CA LYS A 177 0.71 0.55 24.32
C LYS A 177 0.14 1.47 25.39
N ASN A 178 0.81 1.61 26.53
CA ASN A 178 0.39 2.50 27.62
C ASN A 178 0.33 3.96 27.15
N TYR A 179 1.33 4.40 26.38
CA TYR A 179 1.37 5.75 25.81
C TYR A 179 0.24 6.02 24.81
N PHE A 180 -0.06 5.08 23.91
CA PHE A 180 -1.19 5.24 23.00
C PHE A 180 -2.53 5.24 23.72
N LYS A 181 -2.68 4.38 24.74
CA LYS A 181 -3.87 4.39 25.59
C LYS A 181 -4.06 5.76 26.26
N SER A 182 -3.00 6.39 26.79
CA SER A 182 -3.14 7.70 27.42
C SER A 182 -3.57 8.79 26.44
N ILE A 183 -3.14 8.73 25.17
CA ILE A 183 -3.59 9.69 24.14
C ILE A 183 -5.06 9.46 23.78
N LEU A 184 -5.43 8.19 23.52
CA LEU A 184 -6.78 7.82 23.09
C LEU A 184 -7.82 8.04 24.19
N SER A 185 -7.46 7.86 25.47
CA SER A 185 -8.34 8.14 26.61
C SER A 185 -8.52 9.64 26.88
N ASN A 186 -7.56 10.47 26.48
CA ASN A 186 -7.60 11.92 26.70
C ASN A 186 -8.38 12.69 25.61
N GLY A 187 -8.84 12.02 24.55
CA GLY A 187 -9.63 12.62 23.46
C GLY A 187 -11.08 12.97 23.80
N ASN A 188 -11.49 12.89 25.07
CA ASN A 188 -12.80 13.30 25.59
C ASN A 188 -12.74 14.64 26.38
N ARG A 189 -11.73 15.48 26.13
CA ARG A 189 -11.65 16.84 26.70
C ARG A 189 -11.55 17.89 25.60
#